data_AF-A0A1H7ZTY1-F1
#
_entry.id   AF-A0A1H7ZTY1-F1
#
_cell.length_a   1.000
_cell.length_b   1.000
_cell.length_c   1.000
_cell.angle_alpha   90.00
_cell.angle_beta   90.00
_cell.angle_gamma   90.00
#
_symmetry.space_group_name_H-M   'P 1'
#
loop_
_entity.id
_entity.type
_entity.pdbx_description
1 polymer ?
#
loop_
_entity_poly.entity_id
_entity_poly.type
_entity_poly.pdbx_seq_one_letter_code
_entity_poly.pdbx_strand_id
1 'polypeptide(L)'
;MKQIKNLAGISCLRSTCANLSVIVLVVLVASCTRKTDEVQLKNETPERAPKTELAGTCCWVAITNQATKKIEVYDPADASWTTPKWSWMPTTALSYISSSEISLWDVPTDIKVRNNTVFANTAQVITATSYRLATIARYTGTGLQGQKLWVMGFNDTTSLHAMEILPDGNCVVASAGKTWPQGYIRVYSSSQPSPNHGVYTQYGFTSVHAVLWDQTHQVLWALGNQLRKYTYNTPGSGGSITNPKLHLDTTYDSLPSPWGHDLSADVNNPDQLLLSTNGGVYTFHISTGTFDSIPTAAFGNFVKAISSQPGQNTLVETRPSSGCTLNSWCTSVVNFYNATTGAATGSRTVSGAAIYKGKTFDPNYY
;
A
#
# COMPACT_ATOMS: atom_id res chain seq x y z
N MET A 1 -30.19 47.67 20.51
CA MET A 1 -30.31 49.13 20.32
C MET A 1 -28.96 49.69 19.91
N LYS A 2 -28.92 50.41 18.77
CA LYS A 2 -27.93 51.41 18.28
C LYS A 2 -26.44 51.02 18.30
N GLN A 3 -25.79 50.61 17.20
CA GLN A 3 -25.37 51.36 15.99
C GLN A 3 -24.66 52.71 16.23
N ILE A 4 -23.35 52.76 15.91
CA ILE A 4 -22.53 53.89 15.42
C ILE A 4 -21.47 53.22 14.51
N LYS A 5 -21.54 53.16 13.17
CA LYS A 5 -21.39 54.15 12.07
C LYS A 5 -20.06 54.92 11.99
N ASN A 6 -19.29 54.52 10.95
CA ASN A 6 -18.57 55.29 9.93
C ASN A 6 -17.39 56.18 10.34
N LEU A 7 -16.25 56.03 9.62
CA LEU A 7 -15.93 56.89 8.47
C LEU A 7 -14.73 56.35 7.67
N ALA A 8 -14.87 56.48 6.35
CA ALA A 8 -13.88 56.19 5.33
C ALA A 8 -12.83 57.30 5.20
N GLY A 9 -11.63 56.96 4.76
CA GLY A 9 -10.59 57.88 4.34
C GLY A 9 -10.00 57.44 3.00
N ILE A 10 -10.46 58.09 1.93
CA ILE A 10 -9.89 58.04 0.58
C ILE A 10 -8.70 59.00 0.56
N SER A 11 -7.54 58.60 0.01
CA SER A 11 -6.63 59.57 -0.61
C SER A 11 -6.05 59.03 -1.91
N CYS A 12 -6.39 59.75 -2.97
CA CYS A 12 -5.91 59.67 -4.34
C CYS A 12 -4.58 60.44 -4.46
N LEU A 13 -3.70 60.03 -5.38
CA LEU A 13 -2.83 60.85 -6.28
C LEU A 13 -1.81 59.89 -6.96
N ARG A 14 -1.93 59.63 -8.27
CA ARG A 14 -1.22 60.27 -9.42
C ARG A 14 0.31 60.09 -9.34
N SER A 15 1.08 59.85 -10.39
CA SER A 15 0.95 59.65 -11.85
C SER A 15 2.41 59.54 -12.36
N THR A 16 2.65 58.82 -13.46
CA THR A 16 3.61 59.05 -14.59
C THR A 16 4.10 57.70 -15.13
N CYS A 17 3.74 57.36 -16.37
CA CYS A 17 4.53 57.50 -17.62
C CYS A 17 5.93 56.87 -17.53
N ALA A 18 6.51 56.19 -18.50
CA ALA A 18 6.15 55.67 -19.81
C ALA A 18 7.41 54.84 -20.23
N ASN A 19 7.27 53.80 -21.04
CA ASN A 19 8.07 53.67 -22.28
C ASN A 19 7.81 52.33 -22.99
N LEU A 20 7.36 52.50 -24.23
CA LEU A 20 7.17 51.51 -25.26
C LEU A 20 8.50 51.36 -26.00
N SER A 21 8.93 50.13 -26.31
CA SER A 21 9.97 49.91 -27.32
C SER A 21 9.64 48.65 -28.10
N VAL A 22 9.15 48.90 -29.32
CA VAL A 22 8.94 47.91 -30.38
C VAL A 22 10.23 47.89 -31.20
N ILE A 23 10.86 46.73 -31.34
CA ILE A 23 11.97 46.52 -32.28
C ILE A 23 11.43 45.67 -33.43
N VAL A 24 11.36 46.28 -34.60
CA VAL A 24 11.17 45.65 -35.91
C VAL A 24 12.55 45.25 -36.42
N LEU A 25 12.74 44.00 -36.83
CA LEU A 25 13.93 43.59 -37.58
C LEU A 25 13.50 42.95 -38.91
N VAL A 26 13.90 43.62 -40.00
CA VAL A 26 13.69 43.22 -41.38
C VAL A 26 14.86 42.34 -41.85
N VAL A 27 14.49 41.33 -42.63
CA VAL A 27 15.32 40.31 -43.27
C VAL A 27 16.26 40.90 -44.33
N LEU A 28 17.50 40.40 -44.38
CA LEU A 28 18.35 40.42 -45.58
C LEU A 28 18.94 39.02 -45.79
N VAL A 29 18.58 38.42 -46.93
CA VAL A 29 19.04 37.10 -47.39
C VAL A 29 20.29 37.33 -48.25
N ALA A 30 21.40 36.69 -47.90
CA ALA A 30 22.57 36.58 -48.76
C ALA A 30 22.95 35.11 -48.91
N SER A 31 22.74 34.58 -50.12
CA SER A 31 23.11 33.24 -50.56
C SER A 31 24.61 33.12 -50.72
N CYS A 32 25.20 32.08 -50.13
CA CYS A 32 26.47 31.50 -50.58
C CYS A 32 26.37 29.97 -50.56
N THR A 33 26.42 29.40 -51.75
CA THR A 33 26.45 27.97 -52.08
C THR A 33 27.66 27.26 -51.50
N ARG A 34 27.44 26.13 -50.81
CA ARG A 34 28.48 25.13 -50.55
C ARG A 34 28.10 23.83 -51.25
N LYS A 35 29.05 23.32 -52.04
CA LYS A 35 28.93 22.11 -52.87
C LYS A 35 28.61 20.88 -52.03
N THR A 36 27.70 20.10 -52.57
CA THR A 36 27.27 18.75 -52.19
C THR A 36 28.39 17.74 -52.44
N ASP A 37 28.75 16.99 -51.40
CA ASP A 37 29.26 15.63 -51.58
C ASP A 37 28.09 14.67 -51.31
N GLU A 38 27.72 13.93 -52.35
CA GLU A 38 26.69 12.90 -52.31
C GLU A 38 27.14 11.72 -51.45
N VAL A 39 26.49 11.56 -50.29
CA VAL A 39 26.48 10.27 -49.61
C VAL A 39 25.30 9.47 -50.19
N GLN A 40 25.63 8.40 -50.89
CA GLN A 40 24.69 7.42 -51.42
C GLN A 40 23.76 6.90 -50.30
N LEU A 41 22.50 7.32 -50.34
CA LEU A 41 21.42 6.76 -49.53
C LEU A 41 21.10 5.35 -50.04
N LYS A 42 21.52 4.33 -49.29
CA LYS A 42 20.85 3.02 -49.38
C LYS A 42 19.41 3.21 -48.92
N ASN A 43 18.46 2.86 -49.81
CA ASN A 43 17.06 2.66 -49.47
C ASN A 43 16.97 1.46 -48.51
N GLU A 44 17.14 1.72 -47.22
CA GLU A 44 16.65 0.83 -46.18
C GLU A 44 15.22 1.25 -45.87
N THR A 45 14.28 0.39 -46.26
CA THR A 45 12.92 0.35 -45.71
C THR A 45 13.03 0.58 -44.20
N PRO A 46 12.27 1.49 -43.57
CA PRO A 46 12.37 1.68 -42.13
C PRO A 46 11.92 0.38 -41.47
N GLU A 47 12.89 -0.46 -41.13
CA GLU A 47 12.72 -1.55 -40.21
C GLU A 47 12.23 -0.88 -38.93
N ARG A 48 10.94 -1.09 -38.67
CA ARG A 48 10.24 -0.62 -37.49
C ARG A 48 11.15 -0.96 -36.32
N ALA A 49 11.83 0.05 -35.80
CA ALA A 49 12.67 -0.10 -34.62
C ALA A 49 11.86 -0.92 -33.63
N PRO A 50 12.38 -2.06 -33.15
CA PRO A 50 11.65 -2.84 -32.19
C PRO A 50 11.31 -1.86 -31.07
N LYS A 51 10.01 -1.65 -30.86
CA LYS A 51 9.54 -0.98 -29.65
C LYS A 51 10.29 -1.69 -28.55
N THR A 52 11.18 -0.98 -27.88
CA THR A 52 11.80 -1.48 -26.67
C THR A 52 10.63 -1.71 -25.73
N GLU A 53 10.13 -2.94 -25.68
CA GLU A 53 9.27 -3.39 -24.61
C GLU A 53 10.03 -3.09 -23.34
N LEU A 54 9.54 -2.13 -22.57
CA LEU A 54 9.89 -2.03 -21.17
C LEU A 54 9.63 -3.41 -20.58
N ALA A 55 10.71 -4.11 -20.22
CA ALA A 55 10.64 -5.41 -19.59
C ALA A 55 9.70 -5.33 -18.39
N GLY A 56 8.52 -5.95 -18.51
CA GLY A 56 7.56 -6.03 -17.43
C GLY A 56 8.08 -7.02 -16.38
N THR A 57 8.62 -6.54 -15.26
CA THR A 57 8.96 -7.41 -14.11
C THR A 57 8.89 -6.72 -12.74
N CYS A 58 8.15 -5.62 -12.57
CA CYS A 58 7.65 -5.24 -11.24
C CYS A 58 6.28 -4.53 -11.35
N CYS A 59 5.27 -4.84 -10.52
CA CYS A 59 5.23 -5.81 -9.43
C CYS A 59 3.95 -6.65 -9.51
N TRP A 60 4.01 -7.88 -9.00
CA TRP A 60 2.88 -8.81 -9.02
C TRP A 60 1.73 -8.32 -8.14
N VAL A 61 0.57 -8.98 -8.21
CA VAL A 61 -0.55 -8.76 -7.31
C VAL A 61 -0.72 -9.98 -6.43
N ALA A 62 -0.72 -9.79 -5.11
CA ALA A 62 -1.03 -10.83 -4.15
C ALA A 62 -2.49 -10.74 -3.72
N ILE A 63 -3.15 -11.90 -3.61
CA ILE A 63 -4.51 -12.03 -3.12
C ILE A 63 -4.57 -12.95 -1.89
N THR A 64 -5.51 -12.66 -1.00
CA THR A 64 -5.86 -13.53 0.15
C THR A 64 -7.09 -14.36 -0.19
N ASN A 65 -6.88 -15.58 -0.70
CA ASN A 65 -7.96 -16.47 -1.15
C ASN A 65 -8.48 -17.33 0.01
N GLN A 66 -9.64 -16.97 0.54
CA GLN A 66 -10.28 -17.68 1.66
C GLN A 66 -10.93 -19.00 1.24
N ALA A 67 -11.23 -19.21 -0.05
CA ALA A 67 -11.82 -20.45 -0.54
C ALA A 67 -10.79 -21.60 -0.51
N THR A 68 -9.54 -21.31 -0.88
CA THR A 68 -8.44 -22.27 -0.89
C THR A 68 -7.53 -22.16 0.34
N LYS A 69 -7.78 -21.15 1.20
CA LYS A 69 -6.97 -20.80 2.38
C LYS A 69 -5.51 -20.51 2.01
N LYS A 70 -5.29 -19.85 0.87
CA LYS A 70 -3.94 -19.56 0.34
C LYS A 70 -3.73 -18.07 0.11
N ILE A 71 -2.46 -17.70 0.17
CA ILE A 71 -1.95 -16.54 -0.54
C ILE A 71 -1.62 -16.99 -1.96
N GLU A 72 -2.06 -16.22 -2.95
CA GLU A 72 -1.81 -16.49 -4.36
C GLU A 72 -1.31 -15.19 -5.01
N VAL A 73 -0.27 -15.29 -5.84
CA VAL A 73 0.38 -14.14 -6.46
C VAL A 73 0.33 -14.28 -7.97
N TYR A 74 -0.14 -13.24 -8.63
CA TYR A 74 -0.41 -13.21 -10.07
C TYR A 74 0.35 -12.10 -10.75
N ASP A 75 0.65 -12.35 -12.02
CA ASP A 75 1.19 -11.34 -12.90
C ASP A 75 0.05 -10.47 -13.43
N PRO A 76 0.03 -9.14 -13.15
CA PRO A 76 -1.03 -8.26 -13.64
C PRO A 76 -1.12 -8.22 -15.18
N ALA A 77 -0.02 -8.52 -15.90
CA ALA A 77 0.00 -8.55 -17.35
C ALA A 77 -0.71 -9.78 -17.94
N ASP A 78 -0.81 -10.88 -17.19
CA ASP A 78 -1.57 -12.06 -17.59
C ASP A 78 -3.07 -11.77 -17.46
N ALA A 79 -3.80 -11.79 -18.58
CA ALA A 79 -5.25 -11.54 -18.60
C ALA A 79 -6.08 -12.68 -17.96
N SER A 80 -5.53 -13.89 -17.90
CA SER A 80 -6.27 -15.11 -17.57
C SER A 80 -6.38 -15.36 -16.07
N TRP A 81 -5.30 -15.08 -15.32
CA TRP A 81 -5.17 -15.40 -13.89
C TRP A 81 -5.62 -16.82 -13.52
N THR A 82 -5.40 -17.79 -14.42
CA THR A 82 -5.74 -19.20 -14.17
C THR A 82 -4.71 -19.92 -13.31
N THR A 83 -3.45 -19.47 -13.34
CA THR A 83 -2.35 -20.11 -12.60
C THR A 83 -1.54 -19.04 -11.87
N PRO A 84 -1.45 -19.09 -10.54
CA PRO A 84 -0.62 -18.15 -9.81
C PRO A 84 0.87 -18.38 -10.11
N LYS A 85 1.64 -17.29 -10.19
CA LYS A 85 3.11 -17.32 -10.25
C LYS A 85 3.71 -17.90 -8.98
N TRP A 86 3.04 -17.70 -7.85
CA TRP A 86 3.41 -18.27 -6.57
C TRP A 86 2.18 -18.45 -5.67
N SER A 87 2.18 -19.50 -4.85
CA SER A 87 1.13 -19.73 -3.86
C SER A 87 1.73 -20.22 -2.55
N TRP A 88 1.10 -19.86 -1.44
CA TRP A 88 1.63 -20.16 -0.12
C TRP A 88 0.54 -20.27 0.95
N MET A 89 0.78 -21.17 1.90
CA MET A 89 0.06 -21.30 3.17
C MET A 89 1.02 -21.99 4.18
N PRO A 90 0.83 -21.84 5.50
CA PRO A 90 1.66 -22.53 6.48
C PRO A 90 1.51 -24.05 6.36
N THR A 91 2.64 -24.77 6.35
CA THR A 91 2.69 -26.24 6.31
C THR A 91 3.81 -26.77 7.20
N THR A 92 3.77 -28.06 7.55
CA THR A 92 4.83 -28.72 8.32
C THR A 92 6.17 -28.71 7.57
N ALA A 93 6.16 -28.85 6.25
CA ALA A 93 7.35 -28.73 5.40
C ALA A 93 7.99 -27.33 5.49
N LEU A 94 7.20 -26.30 5.80
CA LEU A 94 7.65 -24.93 6.03
C LEU A 94 7.93 -24.64 7.52
N SER A 95 8.11 -25.69 8.31
CA SER A 95 8.43 -25.65 9.74
C SER A 95 7.31 -25.15 10.67
N TYR A 96 6.06 -25.14 10.19
CA TYR A 96 4.90 -24.86 11.05
C TYR A 96 4.43 -26.09 11.83
N ILE A 97 3.89 -25.89 13.02
CA ILE A 97 3.38 -26.94 13.90
C ILE A 97 1.88 -27.14 13.63
N SER A 98 1.48 -28.36 13.25
CA SER A 98 0.10 -28.66 12.85
C SER A 98 -0.94 -28.32 13.91
N SER A 99 -0.68 -28.69 15.17
CA SER A 99 -1.66 -28.60 16.26
C SER A 99 -1.85 -27.17 16.77
N SER A 100 -0.79 -26.37 16.83
CA SER A 100 -0.79 -25.05 17.48
C SER A 100 -0.69 -23.86 16.54
N GLU A 101 -0.25 -24.05 15.28
CA GLU A 101 -0.02 -22.96 14.34
C GLU A 101 -0.88 -23.10 13.07
N ILE A 102 -0.78 -24.24 12.37
CA ILE A 102 -1.52 -24.45 11.11
C ILE A 102 -3.04 -24.44 11.34
N SER A 103 -3.50 -25.01 12.46
CA SER A 103 -4.91 -25.01 12.86
C SER A 103 -5.50 -23.61 13.07
N LEU A 104 -4.67 -22.59 13.21
CA LEU A 104 -5.08 -21.19 13.39
C LEU A 104 -5.15 -20.41 12.06
N TRP A 105 -4.71 -21.00 10.95
CA TRP A 105 -4.80 -20.42 9.60
C TRP A 105 -6.06 -20.93 8.90
N ASP A 106 -7.03 -20.03 8.68
CA ASP A 106 -8.33 -20.40 8.12
C ASP A 106 -8.87 -19.40 7.09
N VAL A 107 -8.93 -18.12 7.46
CA VAL A 107 -9.40 -17.03 6.61
C VAL A 107 -8.29 -15.99 6.41
N PRO A 108 -7.44 -16.12 5.37
CA PRO A 108 -6.38 -15.15 5.09
C PRO A 108 -6.96 -13.74 4.93
N THR A 109 -6.32 -12.76 5.57
CA THR A 109 -6.80 -11.36 5.61
C THR A 109 -5.80 -10.35 5.07
N ASP A 110 -4.50 -10.56 5.24
CA ASP A 110 -3.47 -9.64 4.74
C ASP A 110 -2.22 -10.37 4.28
N ILE A 111 -1.51 -9.75 3.35
CA ILE A 111 -0.21 -10.19 2.84
C ILE A 111 0.59 -8.98 2.37
N LYS A 112 1.85 -8.93 2.75
CA LYS A 112 2.84 -7.99 2.21
C LYS A 112 4.16 -8.70 2.01
N VAL A 113 4.98 -8.17 1.11
CA VAL A 113 6.37 -8.56 0.92
C VAL A 113 7.27 -7.34 1.14
N ARG A 114 8.42 -7.59 1.74
CA ARG A 114 9.30 -6.56 2.30
C ARG A 114 10.76 -7.00 2.18
N ASN A 115 11.64 -6.14 1.68
CA ASN A 115 13.08 -6.30 1.81
C ASN A 115 13.46 -6.26 3.30
N ASN A 116 13.95 -7.37 3.83
CA ASN A 116 14.39 -7.45 5.21
C ASN A 116 15.47 -8.53 5.33
N THR A 117 16.65 -8.11 5.78
CA THR A 117 17.83 -8.96 5.94
C THR A 117 18.18 -9.20 7.41
N VAL A 118 17.30 -8.80 8.34
CA VAL A 118 17.54 -8.96 9.79
C VAL A 118 17.49 -10.44 10.17
N PHE A 119 16.57 -11.18 9.57
CA PHE A 119 16.53 -12.62 9.75
C PHE A 119 17.69 -13.27 8.98
N ALA A 120 18.36 -14.23 9.62
CA ALA A 120 19.42 -14.95 8.95
C ALA A 120 18.92 -15.57 7.63
N ASN A 121 19.75 -15.44 6.59
CA ASN A 121 19.49 -16.03 5.29
C ASN A 121 18.27 -15.46 4.55
N THR A 122 17.83 -14.23 4.85
CA THR A 122 16.73 -13.57 4.12
C THR A 122 17.22 -12.37 3.32
N ALA A 123 16.62 -12.18 2.14
CA ALA A 123 16.67 -10.92 1.41
C ALA A 123 15.31 -10.23 1.50
N GLN A 124 14.23 -11.02 1.37
CA GLN A 124 12.86 -10.56 1.55
C GLN A 124 12.09 -11.51 2.44
N VAL A 125 11.08 -10.96 3.10
CA VAL A 125 10.11 -11.70 3.90
C VAL A 125 8.70 -11.35 3.45
N ILE A 126 7.77 -12.26 3.72
CA ILE A 126 6.35 -11.94 3.75
C ILE A 126 5.87 -11.75 5.18
N THR A 127 4.91 -10.86 5.37
CA THR A 127 4.06 -10.80 6.56
C THR A 127 2.65 -11.17 6.18
N ALA A 128 2.02 -12.07 6.92
CA ALA A 128 0.67 -12.52 6.62
C ALA A 128 -0.17 -12.69 7.88
N THR A 129 -1.46 -12.42 7.75
CA THR A 129 -2.47 -12.71 8.78
C THR A 129 -3.59 -13.58 8.23
N SER A 130 -4.12 -14.46 9.07
CA SER A 130 -5.29 -15.28 8.77
C SER A 130 -5.94 -15.68 10.08
N TYR A 131 -7.26 -15.50 10.21
CA TYR A 131 -8.04 -15.86 11.39
C TYR A 131 -7.36 -15.52 12.74
N ARG A 132 -6.58 -16.47 13.30
CA ARG A 132 -5.90 -16.39 14.59
C ARG A 132 -4.38 -16.55 14.49
N LEU A 133 -3.80 -16.46 13.30
CA LEU A 133 -2.37 -16.60 13.04
C LEU A 133 -1.81 -15.31 12.41
N ALA A 134 -0.74 -14.78 13.00
CA ALA A 134 0.14 -13.81 12.35
C ALA A 134 1.51 -14.47 12.14
N THR A 135 2.15 -14.23 11.00
CA THR A 135 3.42 -14.88 10.70
C THR A 135 4.32 -14.07 9.76
N ILE A 136 5.62 -14.23 9.97
CA ILE A 136 6.68 -13.79 9.07
C ILE A 136 7.30 -15.05 8.46
N ALA A 137 7.43 -15.08 7.14
CA ALA A 137 8.07 -16.18 6.43
C ALA A 137 9.09 -15.67 5.41
N ARG A 138 10.14 -16.45 5.14
CA ARG A 138 11.14 -16.12 4.13
C ARG A 138 10.48 -16.06 2.76
N TYR A 139 10.69 -15.00 2.00
CA TYR A 139 10.25 -14.94 0.60
C TYR A 139 11.42 -15.23 -0.34
N THR A 140 12.54 -14.54 -0.16
CA THR A 140 13.78 -14.78 -0.90
C THR A 140 14.97 -14.76 0.05
N GLY A 141 16.12 -15.26 -0.42
CA GLY A 141 17.32 -15.50 0.38
C GLY A 141 17.81 -16.93 0.19
N THR A 142 18.52 -17.46 1.18
CA THR A 142 18.97 -18.86 1.16
C THR A 142 18.06 -19.73 2.03
N GLY A 143 17.70 -20.91 1.54
CA GLY A 143 16.76 -21.82 2.18
C GLY A 143 15.38 -21.87 1.49
N LEU A 144 14.41 -22.50 2.16
CA LEU A 144 13.09 -22.72 1.57
C LEU A 144 12.27 -21.42 1.55
N GLN A 145 11.74 -21.08 0.37
CA GLN A 145 10.75 -20.02 0.21
C GLN A 145 9.47 -20.41 0.95
N GLY A 146 8.91 -19.47 1.71
CA GLY A 146 7.75 -19.66 2.57
C GLY A 146 8.07 -20.24 3.95
N GLN A 147 9.34 -20.53 4.27
CA GLN A 147 9.71 -21.09 5.57
C GLN A 147 9.41 -20.12 6.71
N LYS A 148 8.83 -20.63 7.78
CA LYS A 148 8.55 -19.89 9.02
C LYS A 148 9.81 -19.22 9.56
N LEU A 149 9.73 -17.92 9.82
CA LEU A 149 10.74 -17.16 10.57
C LEU A 149 10.19 -16.76 11.94
N TRP A 150 8.92 -16.39 11.99
CA TRP A 150 8.22 -16.04 13.21
C TRP A 150 6.73 -16.35 13.07
N VAL A 151 6.09 -16.69 14.19
CA VAL A 151 4.65 -16.95 14.23
C VAL A 151 4.09 -16.63 15.60
N MET A 152 2.87 -16.11 15.64
CA MET A 152 2.09 -15.99 16.87
C MET A 152 0.65 -16.42 16.64
N GLY A 153 0.18 -17.26 17.55
CA GLY A 153 -1.22 -17.65 17.66
C GLY A 153 -1.98 -16.71 18.60
N PHE A 154 -3.23 -16.43 18.26
CA PHE A 154 -4.13 -15.58 19.03
C PHE A 154 -5.32 -16.38 19.54
N ASN A 155 -6.05 -15.84 20.50
CA ASN A 155 -7.31 -16.42 20.99
C ASN A 155 -8.46 -16.13 20.01
N ASP A 156 -9.61 -16.72 20.28
CA ASP A 156 -10.82 -16.57 19.47
C ASP A 156 -11.55 -15.24 19.68
N THR A 157 -11.10 -14.34 20.57
CA THR A 157 -11.65 -12.98 20.66
C THR A 157 -10.93 -11.98 19.75
N THR A 158 -9.86 -12.43 19.10
CA THR A 158 -9.08 -11.64 18.14
C THR A 158 -9.65 -11.75 16.72
N SER A 159 -9.52 -10.67 15.95
CA SER A 159 -9.89 -10.60 14.54
C SER A 159 -8.78 -9.93 13.75
N LEU A 160 -7.78 -10.72 13.33
CA LEU A 160 -6.57 -10.22 12.69
C LEU A 160 -6.85 -9.73 11.26
N HIS A 161 -6.40 -8.52 10.95
CA HIS A 161 -6.70 -7.87 9.67
C HIS A 161 -5.50 -7.32 8.93
N ALA A 162 -4.39 -7.07 9.63
CA ALA A 162 -3.15 -6.66 9.00
C ALA A 162 -1.94 -6.95 9.87
N MET A 163 -0.79 -7.00 9.21
CA MET A 163 0.51 -7.05 9.85
C MET A 163 1.49 -6.18 9.07
N GLU A 164 2.53 -5.71 9.74
CA GLU A 164 3.66 -5.05 9.09
C GLU A 164 4.95 -5.41 9.82
N ILE A 165 6.03 -5.53 9.06
CA ILE A 165 7.38 -5.69 9.61
C ILE A 165 8.05 -4.32 9.71
N LEU A 166 8.76 -4.10 10.80
CA LEU A 166 9.53 -2.90 11.10
C LEU A 166 10.99 -3.07 10.67
N PRO A 167 11.78 -1.98 10.55
CA PRO A 167 13.13 -2.03 10.01
C PRO A 167 14.09 -2.98 10.74
N ASP A 168 13.90 -3.16 12.04
CA ASP A 168 14.71 -4.02 12.91
C ASP A 168 14.19 -5.47 12.98
N GLY A 169 13.26 -5.86 12.10
CA GLY A 169 12.66 -7.19 12.03
C GLY A 169 11.59 -7.46 13.09
N ASN A 170 11.31 -6.50 13.98
CA ASN A 170 10.12 -6.54 14.81
C ASN A 170 8.87 -6.33 13.96
N CYS A 171 7.70 -6.59 14.51
CA CYS A 171 6.47 -6.49 13.75
C CYS A 171 5.33 -5.87 14.53
N VAL A 172 4.35 -5.35 13.81
CA VAL A 172 3.09 -4.87 14.36
C VAL A 172 1.96 -5.67 13.77
N VAL A 173 1.06 -6.13 14.63
CA VAL A 173 -0.15 -6.86 14.27
C VAL A 173 -1.36 -6.00 14.62
N ALA A 174 -2.31 -5.90 13.68
CA ALA A 174 -3.57 -5.19 13.85
C ALA A 174 -4.75 -6.15 14.00
N SER A 175 -5.57 -5.91 15.01
CA SER A 175 -6.83 -6.60 15.25
C SER A 175 -7.98 -5.61 15.29
N ALA A 176 -9.00 -5.88 14.49
CA ALA A 176 -10.24 -5.09 14.47
C ALA A 176 -11.17 -5.45 15.66
N GLY A 177 -10.85 -6.51 16.40
CA GLY A 177 -11.76 -7.11 17.39
C GLY A 177 -12.96 -7.81 16.76
N LYS A 178 -13.71 -8.59 17.54
CA LYS A 178 -14.90 -9.30 17.05
C LYS A 178 -16.18 -8.51 17.20
N THR A 179 -16.25 -7.63 18.21
CA THR A 179 -17.40 -6.77 18.44
C THR A 179 -16.95 -5.33 18.60
N TRP A 180 -17.73 -4.39 18.08
CA TRP A 180 -17.48 -2.98 18.35
C TRP A 180 -17.64 -2.68 19.86
N PRO A 181 -16.79 -1.86 20.50
CA PRO A 181 -15.67 -1.05 19.96
C PRO A 181 -14.29 -1.69 20.20
N GLN A 182 -14.15 -3.01 20.09
CA GLN A 182 -12.88 -3.69 20.31
C GLN A 182 -11.84 -3.35 19.24
N GLY A 183 -10.57 -3.67 19.54
CA GLY A 183 -9.46 -3.60 18.61
C GLY A 183 -8.16 -3.19 19.29
N TYR A 184 -7.05 -3.50 18.64
CA TYR A 184 -5.73 -3.12 19.10
C TYR A 184 -4.70 -3.18 17.98
N ILE A 185 -3.61 -2.46 18.18
CA ILE A 185 -2.32 -2.81 17.57
C ILE A 185 -1.40 -3.38 18.65
N ARG A 186 -0.56 -4.33 18.26
CA ARG A 186 0.40 -4.95 19.15
C ARG A 186 1.75 -5.04 18.45
N VAL A 187 2.77 -4.46 19.05
CA VAL A 187 4.15 -4.52 18.55
C VAL A 187 4.89 -5.63 19.27
N TYR A 188 5.54 -6.51 18.50
CA TYR A 188 6.24 -7.69 18.98
C TYR A 188 7.73 -7.58 18.74
N SER A 189 8.51 -8.15 19.65
CA SER A 189 9.95 -8.36 19.53
C SER A 189 10.30 -9.49 18.55
N SER A 190 9.64 -9.56 17.39
CA SER A 190 9.70 -10.71 16.48
C SER A 190 11.07 -11.02 15.89
N SER A 191 12.02 -10.08 15.93
CA SER A 191 13.41 -10.34 15.51
C SER A 191 14.24 -11.08 16.55
N GLN A 192 13.75 -11.17 17.79
CA GLN A 192 14.46 -11.83 18.87
C GLN A 192 14.38 -13.36 18.74
N PRO A 193 15.37 -14.11 19.26
CA PRO A 193 15.26 -15.56 19.35
C PRO A 193 14.22 -15.98 20.39
N SER A 194 13.77 -17.24 20.30
CA SER A 194 12.97 -17.88 21.35
C SER A 194 13.75 -17.87 22.69
N PRO A 195 13.08 -17.64 23.83
CA PRO A 195 11.64 -17.45 24.01
C PRO A 195 11.15 -16.01 23.83
N ASN A 196 12.06 -15.06 23.59
CA ASN A 196 11.78 -13.63 23.69
C ASN A 196 11.06 -13.04 22.48
N HIS A 197 10.91 -13.81 21.40
CA HIS A 197 10.26 -13.35 20.16
C HIS A 197 8.77 -12.98 20.29
N GLY A 198 8.17 -13.32 21.43
CA GLY A 198 6.78 -13.04 21.77
C GLY A 198 6.57 -11.90 22.78
N VAL A 199 7.62 -11.20 23.22
CA VAL A 199 7.48 -10.01 24.07
C VAL A 199 6.77 -8.92 23.27
N TYR A 200 5.78 -8.25 23.88
CA TYR A 200 4.98 -7.26 23.17
C TYR A 200 4.50 -6.11 24.05
N THR A 201 4.19 -5.00 23.38
CA THR A 201 3.39 -3.90 23.93
C THR A 201 2.11 -3.76 23.11
N GLN A 202 0.97 -3.62 23.79
CA GLN A 202 -0.35 -3.49 23.16
C GLN A 202 -0.94 -2.11 23.38
N TYR A 203 -1.57 -1.58 22.33
CA TYR A 203 -2.26 -0.29 22.34
C TYR A 203 -3.71 -0.50 21.90
N GLY A 204 -4.65 -0.06 22.75
CA GLY A 204 -6.07 -0.06 22.41
C GLY A 204 -6.34 0.87 21.23
N PHE A 205 -6.98 0.33 20.21
CA PHE A 205 -7.35 1.10 19.02
C PHE A 205 -8.54 0.41 18.37
N THR A 206 -9.71 1.06 18.42
CA THR A 206 -10.96 0.47 17.94
C THR A 206 -10.91 0.17 16.45
N SER A 207 -11.26 -1.07 16.10
CA SER A 207 -11.52 -1.51 14.73
C SER A 207 -10.34 -1.27 13.77
N VAL A 208 -9.11 -1.59 14.19
CA VAL A 208 -7.92 -1.45 13.31
C VAL A 208 -7.90 -2.54 12.24
N HIS A 209 -7.93 -2.13 10.98
CA HIS A 209 -7.90 -3.04 9.83
C HIS A 209 -6.59 -2.97 9.05
N ALA A 210 -5.79 -1.92 9.23
CA ALA A 210 -4.53 -1.78 8.52
C ALA A 210 -3.44 -1.12 9.39
N VAL A 211 -2.21 -1.55 9.14
CA VAL A 211 -0.97 -0.93 9.62
C VAL A 211 -0.02 -0.81 8.45
N LEU A 212 0.83 0.20 8.44
CA LEU A 212 1.81 0.44 7.38
C LEU A 212 3.04 1.11 7.98
N TRP A 213 4.21 0.57 7.71
CA TRP A 213 5.47 1.23 8.01
C TRP A 213 5.80 2.14 6.85
N ASP A 214 6.04 3.41 7.15
CA ASP A 214 6.47 4.43 6.21
C ASP A 214 7.96 4.66 6.46
N GLN A 215 8.77 4.08 5.59
CA GLN A 215 10.21 4.14 5.67
C GLN A 215 10.74 5.53 5.30
N THR A 216 10.06 6.27 4.43
CA THR A 216 10.48 7.63 4.10
C THR A 216 10.37 8.55 5.31
N HIS A 217 9.30 8.43 6.09
CA HIS A 217 9.08 9.25 7.28
C HIS A 217 9.48 8.60 8.61
N GLN A 218 9.92 7.33 8.59
CA GLN A 218 10.29 6.55 9.78
C GLN A 218 9.17 6.48 10.83
N VAL A 219 7.93 6.28 10.38
CA VAL A 219 6.75 6.18 11.26
C VAL A 219 5.90 4.98 10.91
N LEU A 220 5.13 4.53 11.89
CA LEU A 220 4.06 3.56 11.69
C LEU A 220 2.73 4.29 11.57
N TRP A 221 2.03 4.04 10.48
CA TRP A 221 0.63 4.41 10.32
C TRP A 221 -0.29 3.25 10.69
N ALA A 222 -1.41 3.54 11.35
CA ALA A 222 -2.44 2.56 11.66
C ALA A 222 -3.82 3.14 11.38
N LEU A 223 -4.68 2.35 10.74
CA LEU A 223 -6.01 2.75 10.30
C LEU A 223 -7.08 1.85 10.93
N GLY A 224 -8.04 2.51 11.56
CA GLY A 224 -9.31 1.91 11.99
C GLY A 224 -10.43 2.92 11.79
N ASN A 225 -11.15 3.29 12.86
CA ASN A 225 -12.09 4.42 12.81
C ASN A 225 -11.41 5.80 12.80
N GLN A 226 -10.09 5.83 12.93
CA GLN A 226 -9.23 7.00 12.87
C GLN A 226 -7.97 6.61 12.09
N LEU A 227 -7.20 7.59 11.63
CA LEU A 227 -5.83 7.37 11.18
C LEU A 227 -4.89 7.83 12.30
N ARG A 228 -3.92 6.99 12.68
CA ARG A 228 -2.95 7.31 13.74
C ARG A 228 -1.53 7.14 13.23
N LYS A 229 -0.67 8.08 13.61
CA LYS A 229 0.76 8.08 13.35
C LYS A 229 1.51 7.78 14.65
N TYR A 230 2.44 6.84 14.57
CA TYR A 230 3.26 6.43 15.70
C TYR A 230 4.74 6.51 15.35
N THR A 231 5.53 7.01 16.29
CA THR A 231 6.97 6.78 16.30
C THR A 231 7.28 5.44 16.97
N TYR A 232 8.34 4.78 16.49
CA TYR A 232 8.76 3.47 16.94
C TYR A 232 10.11 3.52 17.66
N ASN A 233 10.18 2.96 18.87
CA ASN A 233 11.42 2.83 19.66
C ASN A 233 12.25 4.13 19.78
N THR A 234 11.56 5.27 19.89
CA THR A 234 12.20 6.56 20.14
C THR A 234 12.51 6.72 21.63
N PRO A 235 13.43 7.64 22.00
CA PRO A 235 13.68 7.96 23.41
C PRO A 235 12.39 8.30 24.18
N GLY A 236 11.43 8.96 23.52
CA GLY A 236 10.13 9.31 24.11
C GLY A 236 9.23 8.11 24.40
N SER A 237 9.32 7.01 23.64
CA SER A 237 8.59 5.78 23.96
C SER A 237 9.30 4.92 25.01
N GLY A 238 10.62 5.10 25.16
CA GLY A 238 11.46 4.23 25.99
C GLY A 238 11.43 2.77 25.52
N GLY A 239 11.22 2.56 24.21
CA GLY A 239 11.19 1.25 23.56
C GLY A 239 12.58 0.80 23.13
N SER A 240 12.74 -0.51 22.97
CA SER A 240 13.94 -1.14 22.43
C SER A 240 13.56 -2.32 21.52
N ILE A 241 14.53 -2.89 20.81
CA ILE A 241 14.28 -4.07 19.96
C ILE A 241 13.74 -5.25 20.80
N THR A 242 14.19 -5.40 22.05
CA THR A 242 13.77 -6.47 22.97
C THR A 242 12.51 -6.16 23.77
N ASN A 243 12.14 -4.88 23.88
CA ASN A 243 10.91 -4.41 24.54
C ASN A 243 10.30 -3.29 23.69
N PRO A 244 9.70 -3.65 22.55
CA PRO A 244 9.32 -2.65 21.55
C PRO A 244 8.13 -1.84 22.01
N LYS A 245 8.18 -0.53 21.70
CA LYS A 245 7.13 0.42 22.06
C LYS A 245 6.89 1.43 20.95
N LEU A 246 5.63 1.79 20.82
CA LEU A 246 5.13 2.87 19.99
C LEU A 246 4.82 4.09 20.88
N HIS A 247 5.06 5.28 20.34
CA HIS A 247 4.58 6.54 20.88
C HIS A 247 3.60 7.15 19.88
N LEU A 248 2.39 7.50 20.35
CA LEU A 248 1.36 8.11 19.49
C LEU A 248 1.71 9.58 19.26
N ASP A 249 2.02 9.94 18.02
CA ASP A 249 2.39 11.31 17.68
C ASP A 249 1.18 12.14 17.25
N THR A 250 0.29 11.54 16.47
CA THR A 250 -0.84 12.26 15.88
C THR A 250 -2.01 11.33 15.64
N THR A 251 -3.21 11.83 15.90
CA THR A 251 -4.47 11.20 15.52
C THR A 251 -5.22 12.12 14.59
N TYR A 252 -5.69 11.58 13.47
CA TYR A 252 -6.60 12.21 12.55
C TYR A 252 -7.98 11.60 12.81
N ASP A 253 -8.75 12.27 13.68
CA ASP A 253 -10.02 11.75 14.21
C ASP A 253 -11.16 11.75 13.17
N SER A 254 -11.08 12.63 12.16
CA SER A 254 -12.10 12.79 11.13
C SER A 254 -11.65 12.13 9.83
N LEU A 255 -11.93 10.83 9.70
CA LEU A 255 -11.86 10.18 8.39
C LEU A 255 -12.97 10.74 7.48
N PRO A 256 -12.76 10.86 6.15
CA PRO A 256 -13.80 11.31 5.21
C PRO A 256 -15.08 10.48 5.27
N SER A 257 -14.95 9.19 5.60
CA SER A 257 -16.07 8.36 6.02
C SER A 257 -15.64 7.32 7.06
N PRO A 258 -16.56 6.80 7.90
CA PRO A 258 -16.23 5.83 8.94
C PRO A 258 -15.71 4.49 8.39
N TRP A 259 -15.13 3.68 9.28
CA TRP A 259 -14.69 2.30 9.02
C TRP A 259 -13.54 2.21 8.01
N GLY A 260 -12.34 2.64 8.40
CA GLY A 260 -11.14 2.41 7.60
C GLY A 260 -10.83 0.91 7.45
N HIS A 261 -10.62 0.46 6.20
CA HIS A 261 -10.46 -0.95 5.83
C HIS A 261 -9.05 -1.31 5.37
N ASP A 262 -8.42 -0.42 4.61
CA ASP A 262 -7.09 -0.66 4.10
C ASP A 262 -6.25 0.61 4.03
N LEU A 263 -4.95 0.41 4.15
CA LEU A 263 -3.93 1.44 4.07
C LEU A 263 -2.76 0.90 3.25
N SER A 264 -2.28 1.72 2.34
CA SER A 264 -1.04 1.52 1.60
C SER A 264 -0.38 2.86 1.35
N ALA A 265 0.91 2.86 1.04
CA ALA A 265 1.52 4.05 0.49
C ALA A 265 1.13 4.21 -0.97
N ASP A 266 1.16 5.45 -1.45
CA ASP A 266 1.34 5.64 -2.88
C ASP A 266 2.82 5.47 -3.24
N VAL A 267 3.17 4.36 -3.87
CA VAL A 267 4.57 4.09 -4.29
C VAL A 267 5.09 5.07 -5.34
N ASN A 268 4.22 5.92 -5.91
CA ASN A 268 4.60 6.96 -6.86
C ASN A 268 4.66 8.37 -6.23
N ASN A 269 4.25 8.54 -4.96
CA ASN A 269 4.31 9.81 -4.25
C ASN A 269 4.53 9.60 -2.74
N PRO A 270 5.73 9.91 -2.21
CA PRO A 270 6.05 9.67 -0.80
C PRO A 270 5.24 10.53 0.18
N ASP A 271 4.63 11.63 -0.26
CA ASP A 271 3.75 12.45 0.60
C ASP A 271 2.33 11.88 0.72
N GLN A 272 2.04 10.74 0.09
CA GLN A 272 0.68 10.22 -0.03
C GLN A 272 0.53 8.81 0.51
N LEU A 273 -0.55 8.62 1.26
CA LEU A 273 -1.09 7.32 1.60
C LEU A 273 -2.42 7.11 0.85
N LEU A 274 -2.65 5.89 0.39
CA LEU A 274 -3.94 5.45 -0.13
C LEU A 274 -4.69 4.73 0.97
N LEU A 275 -5.95 5.08 1.17
CA LEU A 275 -6.80 4.43 2.15
C LEU A 275 -8.21 4.21 1.64
N SER A 276 -8.84 3.16 2.14
CA SER A 276 -10.26 2.88 1.89
C SER A 276 -11.07 2.89 3.18
N THR A 277 -12.34 3.24 3.03
CA THR A 277 -13.35 3.23 4.10
C THR A 277 -14.64 2.59 3.58
N ASN A 278 -15.71 2.56 4.37
CA ASN A 278 -17.01 2.11 3.85
C ASN A 278 -17.56 3.00 2.73
N GLY A 279 -17.29 4.31 2.80
CA GLY A 279 -17.86 5.31 1.89
C GLY A 279 -16.97 5.75 0.73
N GLY A 280 -15.79 5.17 0.56
CA GLY A 280 -14.92 5.57 -0.53
C GLY A 280 -13.45 5.21 -0.38
N VAL A 281 -12.69 5.62 -1.39
CA VAL A 281 -11.23 5.57 -1.46
C VAL A 281 -10.67 6.98 -1.49
N TYR A 282 -9.61 7.20 -0.72
CA TYR A 282 -9.04 8.52 -0.49
C TYR A 282 -7.52 8.48 -0.57
N THR A 283 -6.95 9.62 -0.94
CA THR A 283 -5.55 9.94 -0.75
C THR A 283 -5.43 10.79 0.52
N PHE A 284 -4.52 10.42 1.40
CA PHE A 284 -4.14 11.24 2.55
C PHE A 284 -2.78 11.85 2.28
N HIS A 285 -2.69 13.18 2.37
CA HIS A 285 -1.45 13.93 2.19
C HIS A 285 -0.78 14.13 3.54
N ILE A 286 0.42 13.58 3.71
CA ILE A 286 1.13 13.53 4.98
C ILE A 286 1.52 14.93 5.44
N SER A 287 2.03 15.76 4.53
CA SER A 287 2.52 17.11 4.79
C SER A 287 1.43 18.06 5.30
N THR A 288 0.21 17.96 4.79
CA THR A 288 -0.91 18.84 5.14
C THR A 288 -1.88 18.20 6.13
N GLY A 289 -1.86 16.88 6.28
CA GLY A 289 -2.82 16.15 7.11
C GLY A 289 -4.24 16.14 6.54
N THR A 290 -4.40 16.28 5.23
CA THR A 290 -5.71 16.39 4.56
C THR A 290 -6.03 15.18 3.70
N PHE A 291 -7.32 14.97 3.42
CA PHE A 291 -7.81 13.88 2.59
C PHE A 291 -8.45 14.41 1.31
N ASP A 292 -8.15 13.77 0.20
CA ASP A 292 -8.83 13.95 -1.08
C ASP A 292 -9.48 12.65 -1.53
N SER A 293 -10.66 12.73 -2.14
CA SER A 293 -11.25 11.57 -2.81
C SER A 293 -10.45 11.19 -4.05
N ILE A 294 -10.23 9.89 -4.26
CA ILE A 294 -9.73 9.43 -5.56
C ILE A 294 -10.80 9.73 -6.62
N PRO A 295 -10.41 10.15 -7.84
CA PRO A 295 -11.36 10.48 -8.89
C PRO A 295 -12.15 9.27 -9.42
N THR A 296 -13.31 9.58 -9.98
CA THR A 296 -14.10 8.73 -10.89
C THR A 296 -14.36 7.30 -10.40
N ALA A 297 -13.98 6.27 -11.18
CA ALA A 297 -14.43 4.89 -11.00
C ALA A 297 -13.70 4.16 -9.87
N ALA A 298 -12.52 4.64 -9.48
CA ALA A 298 -11.77 4.17 -8.31
C ALA A 298 -12.34 4.70 -6.98
N PHE A 299 -13.31 5.62 -7.01
CA PHE A 299 -14.11 5.98 -5.84
C PHE A 299 -15.19 4.92 -5.57
N GLY A 300 -14.80 3.80 -4.98
CA GLY A 300 -15.69 2.68 -4.65
C GLY A 300 -16.14 2.66 -3.19
N ASN A 301 -17.40 2.28 -2.95
CA ASN A 301 -17.88 1.93 -1.60
C ASN A 301 -17.41 0.53 -1.18
N PHE A 302 -17.26 0.33 0.13
CA PHE A 302 -16.86 -0.95 0.73
C PHE A 302 -15.58 -1.54 0.14
N VAL A 303 -14.63 -0.70 -0.27
CA VAL A 303 -13.33 -1.15 -0.79
C VAL A 303 -12.52 -1.75 0.34
N LYS A 304 -12.09 -3.01 0.15
CA LYS A 304 -11.39 -3.82 1.16
C LYS A 304 -9.88 -3.72 1.06
N ALA A 305 -9.38 -3.42 -0.13
CA ALA A 305 -7.97 -3.19 -0.35
C ALA A 305 -7.76 -2.21 -1.48
N ILE A 306 -6.77 -1.33 -1.30
CA ILE A 306 -6.28 -0.39 -2.30
C ILE A 306 -4.76 -0.30 -2.22
N SER A 307 -4.09 -0.26 -3.37
CA SER A 307 -2.64 -0.02 -3.48
C SER A 307 -2.28 0.47 -4.87
N SER A 308 -1.15 1.16 -5.02
CA SER A 308 -0.61 1.52 -6.34
C SER A 308 0.49 0.55 -6.79
N GLN A 309 0.65 0.39 -8.10
CA GLN A 309 1.77 -0.32 -8.71
C GLN A 309 2.87 0.67 -9.09
N PRO A 310 4.15 0.34 -8.82
CA PRO A 310 5.25 1.24 -9.11
C PRO A 310 5.47 1.36 -10.61
N GLY A 311 5.65 2.59 -11.08
CA GLY A 311 5.98 2.88 -12.48
C GLY A 311 4.85 2.63 -13.50
N GLN A 312 3.67 2.18 -13.06
CA GLN A 312 2.57 1.80 -13.97
C GLN A 312 1.36 2.75 -13.91
N ASN A 313 1.40 3.83 -13.12
CA ASN A 313 0.27 4.74 -12.88
C ASN A 313 -1.06 3.98 -12.69
N THR A 314 -1.01 2.89 -11.91
CA THR A 314 -2.10 1.92 -11.80
C THR A 314 -2.42 1.66 -10.34
N LEU A 315 -3.70 1.70 -10.01
CA LEU A 315 -4.27 1.27 -8.73
C LEU A 315 -4.78 -0.16 -8.85
N VAL A 316 -4.63 -0.92 -7.77
CA VAL A 316 -5.16 -2.26 -7.58
C VAL A 316 -6.18 -2.21 -6.45
N GLU A 317 -7.41 -2.64 -6.75
CA GLU A 317 -8.53 -2.59 -5.81
C GLU A 317 -9.23 -3.94 -5.71
N THR A 318 -9.67 -4.27 -4.49
CA THR A 318 -10.69 -5.30 -4.29
C THR A 318 -11.85 -4.77 -3.46
N ARG A 319 -13.07 -5.15 -3.85
CA ARG A 319 -14.32 -4.84 -3.15
C ARG A 319 -15.28 -6.01 -3.25
N PRO A 320 -16.23 -6.18 -2.31
CA PRO A 320 -17.18 -7.28 -2.36
C PRO A 320 -17.93 -7.32 -3.68
N SER A 321 -18.24 -8.53 -4.15
CA SER A 321 -19.06 -8.71 -5.34
C SER A 321 -20.02 -9.89 -5.16
N SER A 322 -21.17 -9.83 -5.84
CA SER A 322 -22.17 -10.91 -5.83
C SER A 322 -21.64 -12.22 -6.43
N GLY A 323 -20.50 -12.20 -7.13
CA GLY A 323 -19.83 -13.38 -7.67
C GLY A 323 -19.17 -14.25 -6.61
N CYS A 324 -19.01 -13.78 -5.37
CA CYS A 324 -18.48 -14.59 -4.27
C CYS A 324 -19.58 -15.05 -3.32
N THR A 325 -19.69 -16.35 -3.11
CA THR A 325 -20.75 -16.97 -2.29
C THR A 325 -20.28 -17.40 -0.90
N LEU A 326 -18.97 -17.33 -0.61
CA LEU A 326 -18.42 -17.77 0.67
C LEU A 326 -18.83 -16.85 1.82
N ASN A 327 -18.84 -15.53 1.60
CA ASN A 327 -19.28 -14.52 2.54
C ASN A 327 -19.61 -13.19 1.84
N SER A 328 -20.23 -12.24 2.56
CA SER A 328 -20.62 -10.94 2.00
C SER A 328 -19.47 -9.94 1.82
N TRP A 329 -18.26 -10.28 2.26
CA TRP A 329 -17.05 -9.46 2.20
C TRP A 329 -16.00 -10.05 1.26
N CYS A 330 -16.35 -10.96 0.36
CA CYS A 330 -15.42 -11.56 -0.59
C CYS A 330 -15.75 -11.19 -2.05
N THR A 331 -14.79 -11.45 -2.94
CA THR A 331 -14.92 -11.25 -4.39
C THR A 331 -14.04 -12.26 -5.12
N SER A 332 -14.31 -12.53 -6.38
CA SER A 332 -13.37 -13.26 -7.26
C SER A 332 -12.57 -12.33 -8.17
N VAL A 333 -12.77 -11.01 -8.05
CA VAL A 333 -12.29 -10.01 -9.00
C VAL A 333 -11.34 -9.02 -8.34
N VAL A 334 -10.21 -8.76 -9.00
CA VAL A 334 -9.31 -7.62 -8.74
C VAL A 334 -9.50 -6.58 -9.85
N ASN A 335 -9.72 -5.33 -9.47
CA ASN A 335 -9.93 -4.22 -10.40
C ASN A 335 -8.66 -3.38 -10.53
N PHE A 336 -8.45 -2.83 -11.72
CA PHE A 336 -7.34 -1.95 -12.05
C PHE A 336 -7.89 -0.60 -12.52
N TYR A 337 -7.27 0.47 -12.03
CA TYR A 337 -7.62 1.83 -12.41
C TYR A 337 -6.37 2.64 -12.72
N ASN A 338 -6.49 3.67 -13.55
CA ASN A 338 -5.42 4.64 -13.72
C ASN A 338 -5.33 5.53 -12.46
N ALA A 339 -4.17 5.66 -11.83
CA ALA A 339 -4.05 6.35 -10.55
C ALA A 339 -4.29 7.86 -10.64
N THR A 340 -3.93 8.50 -11.76
CA THR A 340 -4.17 9.93 -11.97
C THR A 340 -5.64 10.27 -12.23
N THR A 341 -6.31 9.50 -13.08
CA THR A 341 -7.67 9.82 -13.57
C THR A 341 -8.78 9.05 -12.86
N GLY A 342 -8.43 7.95 -12.18
CA GLY A 342 -9.35 7.01 -11.55
C GLY A 342 -10.15 6.16 -12.55
N ALA A 343 -9.89 6.30 -13.86
CA ALA A 343 -10.60 5.56 -14.89
C ALA A 343 -10.28 4.07 -14.82
N ALA A 344 -11.28 3.22 -15.00
CA ALA A 344 -11.08 1.78 -15.04
C ALA A 344 -10.19 1.40 -16.23
N THR A 345 -9.14 0.64 -15.96
CA THR A 345 -8.19 0.13 -16.98
C THR A 345 -8.37 -1.36 -17.23
N GLY A 346 -9.00 -2.07 -16.30
CA GLY A 346 -9.39 -3.47 -16.49
C GLY A 346 -9.69 -4.18 -15.18
N SER A 347 -9.88 -5.49 -15.27
CA SER A 347 -10.01 -6.36 -14.11
C SER A 347 -9.43 -7.74 -14.41
N ARG A 348 -9.24 -8.54 -13.36
CA ARG A 348 -8.81 -9.93 -13.44
C ARG A 348 -9.69 -10.76 -12.51
N THR A 349 -10.07 -11.94 -12.97
CA THR A 349 -10.96 -12.85 -12.22
C THR A 349 -10.23 -14.14 -11.91
N VAL A 350 -10.22 -14.54 -10.64
CA VAL A 350 -9.78 -15.88 -10.22
C VAL A 350 -11.03 -16.72 -9.98
N SER A 351 -11.32 -17.65 -10.89
CA SER A 351 -12.53 -18.49 -10.81
C SER A 351 -12.56 -19.29 -9.50
N GLY A 352 -13.71 -19.23 -8.81
CA GLY A 352 -13.91 -19.91 -7.53
C GLY A 352 -13.19 -19.30 -6.32
N ALA A 353 -12.46 -18.19 -6.50
CA ALA A 353 -11.79 -17.53 -5.38
C ALA A 353 -12.76 -16.76 -4.48
N ALA A 354 -12.42 -16.72 -3.18
CA ALA A 354 -13.03 -15.82 -2.21
C ALA A 354 -11.96 -14.86 -1.67
N ILE A 355 -11.63 -13.85 -2.48
CA ILE A 355 -10.60 -12.86 -2.20
C ILE A 355 -11.09 -11.90 -1.13
N TYR A 356 -10.36 -11.77 -0.03
CA TYR A 356 -10.60 -10.73 0.97
C TYR A 356 -9.89 -9.42 0.60
N LYS A 357 -8.56 -9.45 0.43
CA LYS A 357 -7.73 -8.34 -0.06
C LYS A 357 -6.93 -8.78 -1.30
N GLY A 358 -6.76 -7.86 -2.23
CA GLY A 358 -5.83 -7.97 -3.36
C GLY A 358 -5.00 -6.69 -3.46
N LYS A 359 -3.67 -6.81 -3.38
CA LYS A 359 -2.75 -5.67 -3.29
C LYS A 359 -1.49 -5.89 -4.12
N THR A 360 -0.83 -4.80 -4.49
CA THR A 360 0.51 -4.82 -5.08
C THR A 360 1.45 -5.61 -4.16
N PHE A 361 2.16 -6.57 -4.75
CA PHE A 361 3.16 -7.41 -4.11
C PHE A 361 4.54 -6.92 -4.53
N ASP A 362 4.95 -5.82 -3.91
CA ASP A 362 6.19 -5.11 -4.19
C ASP A 362 7.13 -5.15 -2.97
N PRO A 363 8.30 -5.81 -3.08
CA PRO A 363 9.28 -5.81 -2.00
C PRO A 363 10.04 -4.49 -1.88
N ASN A 364 10.00 -3.62 -2.89
CA ASN A 364 10.80 -2.39 -2.97
C ASN A 364 10.08 -1.17 -2.42
N TYR A 365 8.89 -1.33 -1.85
CA TYR A 365 8.25 -0.29 -1.08
C TYR A 365 9.09 0.05 0.17
N TYR A 366 9.93 1.07 0.06
CA TYR A 366 10.76 1.71 1.09
C TYR A 366 11.06 3.16 0.73
#